data_AF-A0A8J5UHC1-F1
#
_entry.id   AF-A0A8J5UHC1-F1
#
_cell.length_a   1.000
_cell.length_b   1.000
_cell.length_c   1.000
_cell.angle_alpha   90.00
_cell.angle_beta   90.00
_cell.angle_gamma   90.00
#
_symmetry.space_group_name_H-M   'P 1'
#
loop_
_entity.id
_entity.type
_entity.pdbx_description
1 polymer ?
#
loop_
_entity_poly.entity_id
_entity_poly.type
_entity_poly.pdbx_seq_one_letter_code
_entity_poly.pdbx_strand_id
1 'polypeptide(L)'
;MAAPKVLIMMSGAGHDPTETTVPYAAFKEAGFTVRFATGTGKTPECDKRMMEGVTGKLLGATAAVVKQYKAMLESDEARNPLSWTAPGFSLYEYNLVLVPGGHDKAVHVG
;
A
#
# COMPACT_ATOMS: atom_id res chain seq x y z
N MET A 1 16.67 -20.30 5.64
CA MET A 1 16.00 -19.35 6.56
C MET A 1 14.66 -18.99 5.95
N ALA A 2 13.62 -18.77 6.76
CA ALA A 2 12.33 -18.31 6.24
C ALA A 2 12.48 -16.90 5.65
N ALA A 3 11.71 -16.60 4.58
CA ALA A 3 11.70 -15.26 4.01
C ALA A 3 11.18 -14.23 5.03
N PRO A 4 11.82 -13.05 5.16
CA PRO A 4 11.33 -12.00 6.06
C PRO A 4 9.94 -11.54 5.63
N LYS A 5 9.09 -11.26 6.61
CA LYS A 5 7.71 -10.82 6.41
C LYS A 5 7.62 -9.30 6.58
N VAL A 6 6.95 -8.65 5.64
CA VAL A 6 6.64 -7.22 5.70
C VAL A 6 5.15 -6.99 5.62
N LEU A 7 4.64 -6.09 6.45
CA LEU A 7 3.28 -5.58 6.38
C LEU A 7 3.28 -4.15 5.86
N ILE A 8 2.51 -3.88 4.83
CA ILE A 8 2.22 -2.51 4.37
C ILE A 8 0.82 -2.15 4.87
N MET A 9 0.75 -1.26 5.87
CA MET A 9 -0.49 -0.79 6.47
C MET A 9 -1.00 0.43 5.73
N MET A 10 -2.14 0.28 5.07
CA MET A 10 -2.70 1.30 4.20
C MET A 10 -4.00 1.87 4.78
N SER A 11 -4.23 3.16 4.54
CA SER A 11 -5.56 3.73 4.69
C SER A 11 -6.53 3.08 3.69
N GLY A 12 -7.83 3.13 3.98
CA GLY A 12 -8.83 2.67 3.01
C GLY A 12 -8.86 3.53 1.74
N ALA A 13 -8.50 4.81 1.86
CA ALA A 13 -8.48 5.78 0.77
C ALA A 13 -7.34 6.81 0.93
N GLY A 14 -6.88 7.39 -0.18
CA GLY A 14 -6.13 8.65 -0.21
C GLY A 14 -4.61 8.55 -0.03
N HIS A 15 -4.05 7.34 0.07
CA HIS A 15 -2.60 7.15 0.19
C HIS A 15 -1.85 7.53 -1.09
N ASP A 16 -0.56 7.80 -0.96
CA ASP A 16 0.35 8.01 -2.09
C ASP A 16 0.67 6.68 -2.78
N PRO A 17 0.35 6.51 -4.08
CA PRO A 17 0.65 5.28 -4.79
C PRO A 17 2.17 5.04 -4.92
N THR A 18 3.02 6.08 -4.88
CA THR A 18 4.48 5.97 -4.94
C THR A 18 5.05 5.34 -3.67
N GLU A 19 4.63 5.84 -2.50
CA GLU A 19 5.09 5.35 -1.19
C GLU A 19 4.61 3.93 -0.89
N THR A 20 3.67 3.41 -1.68
CA THR A 20 3.23 2.02 -1.60
C THR A 20 3.89 1.14 -2.66
N THR A 21 3.82 1.54 -3.92
CA THR A 21 4.23 0.70 -5.07
C THR A 21 5.72 0.47 -5.11
N VAL A 22 6.51 1.52 -4.86
CA VAL A 22 7.97 1.44 -4.97
C VAL A 22 8.52 0.50 -3.88
N PRO A 23 8.14 0.64 -2.60
CA PRO A 23 8.55 -0.33 -1.58
C PRO A 23 8.00 -1.74 -1.83
N TYR A 24 6.74 -1.89 -2.26
CA TYR A 24 6.17 -3.20 -2.60
C TYR A 24 7.04 -3.94 -3.64
N ALA A 25 7.38 -3.28 -4.74
CA ALA A 25 8.22 -3.87 -5.79
C ALA A 25 9.60 -4.26 -5.25
N ALA A 26 10.25 -3.38 -4.49
CA ALA A 26 11.55 -3.65 -3.89
C ALA A 26 11.52 -4.84 -2.92
N PHE A 27 10.48 -4.97 -2.10
CA PHE A 27 10.32 -6.10 -1.19
C PHE A 27 10.11 -7.42 -1.94
N LYS A 28 9.28 -7.42 -2.99
CA LYS A 28 9.05 -8.60 -3.83
C LYS A 28 10.34 -9.03 -4.53
N GLU A 29 11.11 -8.09 -5.06
CA GLU A 29 12.42 -8.34 -5.69
C GLU A 29 13.44 -8.91 -4.68
N ALA A 30 13.45 -8.39 -3.45
CA ALA A 30 14.30 -8.88 -2.37
C ALA A 30 13.84 -10.22 -1.75
N GLY A 31 12.75 -10.82 -2.24
CA GLY A 31 12.25 -12.11 -1.78
C GLY A 31 11.47 -12.07 -0.45
N PHE A 32 10.97 -10.91 -0.04
CA PHE A 32 10.15 -10.78 1.16
C PHE A 32 8.75 -11.35 0.94
N THR A 33 8.14 -11.87 2.00
CA THR A 33 6.71 -12.14 2.03
C THR A 33 5.98 -10.85 2.38
N VAL A 34 5.33 -10.24 1.39
CA VAL A 34 4.59 -8.98 1.56
C VAL A 34 3.14 -9.27 1.92
N ARG A 35 2.56 -8.50 2.85
CA ARG A 35 1.12 -8.47 3.13
C ARG A 35 0.65 -7.03 3.16
N PHE A 36 -0.61 -6.82 2.81
CA PHE A 36 -1.30 -5.55 3.03
C PHE A 36 -2.27 -5.67 4.19
N ALA A 37 -2.48 -4.58 4.91
CA ALA A 37 -3.60 -4.43 5.85
C ALA A 37 -4.32 -3.10 5.64
N THR A 38 -5.64 -3.12 5.70
CA THR A 38 -6.50 -1.93 5.68
C THR A 38 -7.52 -2.00 6.81
N GLY A 39 -8.16 -0.88 7.15
CA GLY A 39 -9.02 -0.81 8.35
C GLY A 39 -10.11 -1.87 8.36
N THR A 40 -10.59 -2.29 7.19
CA THR A 40 -11.67 -3.27 7.05
C THR A 40 -11.29 -4.50 6.24
N GLY A 41 -10.02 -4.66 5.85
CA GLY A 41 -9.57 -5.74 4.97
C GLY A 41 -10.10 -5.63 3.54
N LYS A 42 -10.52 -4.42 3.12
CA LYS A 42 -10.88 -4.11 1.73
C LYS A 42 -9.66 -3.63 0.95
N THR A 43 -9.65 -3.86 -0.36
CA THR A 43 -8.63 -3.32 -1.27
C THR A 43 -8.49 -1.80 -1.09
N PRO A 44 -7.27 -1.28 -0.94
CA PRO A 44 -7.04 0.14 -0.72
C PRO A 44 -7.19 0.96 -2.01
N GLU A 45 -7.77 2.16 -1.90
CA GLU A 45 -7.90 3.11 -3.00
C GLU A 45 -6.90 4.27 -2.83
N CYS A 46 -6.01 4.52 -3.79
CA CYS A 46 -5.10 5.67 -3.69
C CYS A 46 -5.82 6.98 -4.01
N ASP A 47 -5.17 8.13 -3.74
CA ASP A 47 -5.69 9.43 -4.17
C ASP A 47 -5.91 9.45 -5.70
N LYS A 48 -7.17 9.63 -6.11
CA LYS A 48 -7.58 9.65 -7.52
C LYS A 48 -6.91 10.80 -8.28
N ARG A 49 -6.61 11.92 -7.61
CA ARG A 49 -5.91 13.07 -8.23
C ARG A 49 -4.49 12.70 -8.66
N MET A 50 -3.83 11.84 -7.90
CA MET A 50 -2.49 11.33 -8.27
C MET A 50 -2.53 10.34 -9.43
N MET A 51 -3.66 9.68 -9.67
CA MET A 51 -3.86 8.77 -10.79
C MET A 51 -4.29 9.47 -12.09
N GLU A 52 -4.97 10.61 -11.97
CA GLU A 52 -5.43 11.43 -13.11
C GLU A 52 -4.33 12.35 -13.66
N GLY A 53 -3.18 12.45 -12.97
CA GLY A 53 -2.05 13.28 -13.41
C GLY A 53 -2.33 14.79 -13.40
N VAL A 54 -3.44 15.20 -12.76
CA VAL A 54 -3.80 16.61 -12.65
C VAL A 54 -2.99 17.22 -11.53
N THR A 55 -1.90 17.90 -11.83
CA THR A 55 -1.50 19.08 -11.04
C THR A 55 -0.70 20.06 -11.87
N GLY A 56 -0.76 21.33 -11.46
CA GLY A 56 0.28 22.27 -11.81
C GLY A 56 1.65 21.73 -11.38
N LYS A 57 2.44 21.29 -12.37
CA LYS A 57 3.89 21.09 -12.41
C LYS A 57 4.63 20.34 -11.27
N LEU A 58 3.99 19.93 -10.17
CA LEU A 58 4.73 19.43 -8.98
C LEU A 58 4.13 18.20 -8.28
N LEU A 59 2.95 17.70 -8.65
CA LEU A 59 2.22 16.68 -7.88
C LEU A 59 1.61 15.60 -8.79
N GLY A 60 2.20 14.42 -8.85
CA GLY A 60 1.61 13.32 -9.62
C GLY A 60 2.55 12.15 -9.72
N ALA A 61 2.00 10.94 -9.55
CA ALA A 61 2.75 9.73 -9.79
C ALA A 61 3.17 9.68 -11.27
N THR A 62 4.40 9.25 -11.54
CA THR A 62 4.83 9.06 -12.93
C THR A 62 3.96 8.00 -13.60
N ALA A 63 3.83 8.04 -14.93
CA ALA A 63 3.06 7.03 -15.67
C ALA A 63 3.56 5.59 -15.38
N ALA A 64 4.86 5.43 -15.10
CA ALA A 64 5.44 4.16 -14.68
C ALA A 64 4.89 3.71 -13.31
N VAL A 65 4.87 4.60 -12.32
CA VAL A 65 4.30 4.31 -10.99
C VAL A 65 2.81 4.00 -11.09
N VAL A 66 2.04 4.75 -11.89
CA VAL A 66 0.61 4.46 -12.12
C VAL A 66 0.40 3.05 -12.67
N LYS A 67 1.20 2.64 -13.67
CA LYS A 67 1.13 1.29 -14.25
C LYS A 67 1.51 0.22 -13.23
N GLN A 68 2.57 0.43 -12.46
CA GLN A 68 3.03 -0.49 -11.43
C GLN A 68 2.02 -0.61 -10.29
N TYR A 69 1.39 0.49 -9.88
CA TYR A 69 0.35 0.50 -8.85
C TYR A 69 -0.87 -0.31 -9.30
N LYS A 70 -1.32 -0.13 -10.55
CA LYS A 70 -2.39 -0.96 -11.14
C LYS A 70 -2.02 -2.44 -11.11
N ALA A 71 -0.82 -2.80 -11.55
CA ALA A 71 -0.36 -4.19 -11.49
C ALA A 71 -0.27 -4.74 -10.06
N MET A 72 0.14 -3.92 -9.09
CA MET A 72 0.15 -4.27 -7.68
C MET A 72 -1.26 -4.56 -7.16
N LEU A 73 -2.26 -3.77 -7.54
CA LEU A 73 -3.66 -4.01 -7.13
C LEU A 73 -4.23 -5.33 -7.68
N GLU A 74 -3.68 -5.86 -8.77
CA GLU A 74 -4.06 -7.17 -9.30
C GLU A 74 -3.40 -8.35 -8.56
N SER A 75 -2.50 -8.10 -7.61
CA SER A 75 -1.88 -9.14 -6.79
C SER A 75 -2.85 -9.73 -5.77
N ASP A 76 -2.63 -11.00 -5.40
CA ASP A 76 -3.45 -11.66 -4.38
C ASP A 76 -3.33 -10.96 -3.02
N GLU A 77 -2.15 -10.44 -2.70
CA GLU A 77 -1.87 -9.70 -1.47
C GLU A 77 -2.71 -8.41 -1.39
N ALA A 78 -2.86 -7.68 -2.49
CA ALA A 78 -3.60 -6.42 -2.54
C ALA A 78 -5.12 -6.63 -2.67
N ARG A 79 -5.55 -7.72 -3.31
CA ARG A 79 -6.97 -8.10 -3.39
C ARG A 79 -7.50 -8.69 -2.08
N ASN A 80 -6.63 -9.25 -1.25
CA ASN A 80 -6.99 -9.85 0.04
C ASN A 80 -6.18 -9.26 1.21
N PRO A 81 -6.31 -7.95 1.48
CA PRO A 81 -5.61 -7.33 2.60
C PRO A 81 -6.23 -7.80 3.93
N LEU A 82 -5.40 -7.83 4.97
CA LEU A 82 -5.85 -8.10 6.32
C LEU A 82 -6.69 -6.92 6.83
N SER A 83 -7.67 -7.22 7.68
CA SER A 83 -8.36 -6.20 8.47
C SER A 83 -7.62 -5.98 9.78
N TRP A 84 -7.06 -4.79 9.99
CA TRP A 84 -6.37 -4.49 11.26
C TRP A 84 -7.31 -4.12 12.41
N THR A 85 -8.60 -3.94 12.13
CA THR A 85 -9.65 -3.86 13.15
C THR A 85 -10.21 -5.24 13.54
N ALA A 86 -9.83 -6.32 12.83
CA ALA A 86 -10.31 -7.65 13.15
C ALA A 86 -9.72 -8.17 14.48
N PRO A 87 -10.50 -8.89 15.29
CA PRO A 87 -9.98 -9.58 16.46
C PRO A 87 -8.82 -10.51 16.09
N GLY A 88 -7.72 -10.43 16.83
CA GLY A 88 -6.54 -11.26 16.62
C GLY A 88 -5.54 -10.74 15.59
N PHE A 89 -5.78 -9.58 14.97
CA PHE A 89 -4.75 -8.90 14.18
C PHE A 89 -3.52 -8.57 15.06
N SER A 90 -2.32 -8.82 14.52
CA SER A 90 -1.08 -8.63 15.26
C SER A 90 0.05 -8.18 14.36
N LEU A 91 0.94 -7.34 14.90
CA LEU A 91 2.16 -6.92 14.21
C LEU A 91 3.36 -7.81 14.54
N TYR A 92 3.28 -8.66 15.57
CA TYR A 92 4.41 -9.42 16.09
C TYR A 92 4.99 -10.45 15.11
N GLU A 93 4.23 -10.86 14.09
CA GLU A 93 4.70 -11.81 13.08
C GLU A 93 5.49 -11.18 11.93
N TYR A 94 5.58 -9.84 11.89
CA TYR A 94 6.25 -9.10 10.83
C TYR A 94 7.62 -8.60 11.27
N ASN A 95 8.59 -8.69 10.38
CA ASN A 95 9.93 -8.15 10.58
C ASN A 95 9.98 -6.63 10.32
N LEU A 96 9.04 -6.13 9.52
CA LEU A 96 8.93 -4.72 9.16
C LEU A 96 7.46 -4.34 8.96
N VAL A 97 7.09 -3.14 9.42
CA VAL A 97 5.80 -2.51 9.12
C VAL A 97 6.07 -1.20 8.39
N LEU A 98 5.54 -1.07 7.19
CA LEU A 98 5.56 0.15 6.40
C LEU A 98 4.18 0.81 6.49
N VAL A 99 4.15 2.12 6.77
CA VAL A 99 2.93 2.92 6.77
C VAL A 99 3.09 4.01 5.71
N PRO A 100 2.55 3.82 4.50
CA PRO A 100 2.55 4.86 3.49
C PRO A 100 1.76 6.07 3.97
N GLY A 101 2.27 7.25 3.69
CA GLY A 101 1.55 8.49 3.84
C GLY A 101 0.60 8.75 2.67
N GLY A 102 0.28 10.02 2.49
CA GLY A 102 -0.53 10.52 1.40
C GLY A 102 -0.89 11.98 1.66
N HIS A 103 -1.39 12.62 0.62
CA HIS A 103 -1.65 14.07 0.63
C HIS A 103 -3.15 14.38 0.81
N ASP A 104 -4.00 13.35 0.81
CA ASP A 104 -5.43 13.51 1.01
C ASP A 104 -5.75 13.68 2.51
N LYS A 105 -6.69 14.56 2.82
CA LYS A 105 -7.25 14.70 4.18
C LYS A 105 -7.89 13.41 4.68
N ALA A 106 -8.24 12.51 3.76
CA ALA A 106 -8.80 11.19 4.06
C ALA A 106 -7.77 10.14 4.51
N VAL A 107 -6.46 10.44 4.49
CA VAL A 107 -5.44 9.53 5.03
C VAL A 107 -5.60 9.46 6.56
N HIS A 108 -6.30 8.43 7.02
CA HIS A 108 -6.45 8.12 8.43
C HIS A 108 -6.12 6.65 8.64
N VAL A 109 -5.09 6.39 9.45
CA VAL A 109 -4.78 5.07 9.98
C VAL A 109 -5.36 5.07 11.39
N GLY A 110 -6.70 5.00 11.49
CA GLY A 110 -7.45 4.95 12.75
C GLY A 110 -7.99 3.57 13.05
#